data_AF-A0A936GSZ5-F1
#
_entry.id   AF-A0A936GSZ5-F1
#
_cell.length_a   1.000
_cell.length_b   1.000
_cell.length_c   1.000
_cell.angle_alpha   90.00
_cell.angle_beta   90.00
_cell.angle_gamma   90.00
#
_symmetry.space_group_name_H-M   'P 1'
#
loop_
_entity.id
_entity.type
_entity.pdbx_description
1 polymer ?
#
loop_
_entity_poly.entity_id
_entity_poly.type
_entity_poly.pdbx_seq_one_letter_code
_entity_poly.pdbx_strand_id
1 'polypeptide(L)'
;MYYRVEMGLSSRLIKYNNGVFHLEVVIGRKWEKNYSAAAAEMAYCWKQTNEELTGAIACKVYIIDTNKNPYKHLLMNSDVEVEYDARKGILFYRQHLN
;
A
#
# COMPACT_ATOMS: atom_id res chain seq x y z
N MET A 1 -3.23 12.63 1.16
CA MET A 1 -4.22 12.27 2.19
C MET A 1 -3.99 10.80 2.53
N TYR A 2 -3.54 10.48 3.75
CA TYR A 2 -3.32 9.07 4.13
C TYR A 2 -4.68 8.41 4.35
N TYR A 3 -5.05 7.44 3.53
CA TYR A 3 -6.33 6.73 3.63
C TYR A 3 -6.17 5.55 4.60
N ARG A 4 -7.02 5.55 5.65
CA ARG A 4 -7.04 4.69 6.84
C ARG A 4 -5.77 4.73 7.70
N VAL A 5 -5.87 5.42 8.85
CA VAL A 5 -4.91 5.40 9.97
C VAL A 5 -5.47 4.50 11.09
N GLU A 6 -6.07 3.37 10.73
CA GLU A 6 -6.60 2.41 11.70
C GLU A 6 -5.77 1.12 11.64
N MET A 7 -5.51 0.54 12.81
CA MET A 7 -4.71 -0.68 12.98
C MET A 7 -3.24 -0.61 12.53
N GLY A 8 -2.68 0.60 12.44
CA GLY A 8 -1.24 0.79 12.21
C GLY A 8 -0.80 0.62 10.76
N LEU A 9 -1.73 0.70 9.80
CA LEU A 9 -1.41 0.93 8.41
C LEU A 9 -1.73 2.38 8.05
N SER A 10 -1.01 2.93 7.09
CA SER A 10 -1.34 4.20 6.45
C SER A 10 -0.95 4.10 4.98
N SER A 11 -1.71 4.73 4.09
CA SER A 11 -1.45 4.56 2.66
C SER A 11 -1.74 5.80 1.84
N ARG A 12 -1.05 5.92 0.71
CA ARG A 12 -1.19 7.03 -0.24
C ARG A 12 -1.18 6.49 -1.67
N LEU A 13 -2.12 6.96 -2.49
CA LEU A 13 -2.09 6.74 -3.94
C LEU A 13 -0.96 7.57 -4.55
N ILE A 14 -0.04 6.89 -5.24
CA ILE A 14 1.08 7.53 -5.95
C ILE A 14 0.65 7.88 -7.37
N LYS A 15 0.06 6.92 -8.08
CA LYS A 15 -0.39 7.09 -9.48
C LYS A 15 -1.38 6.01 -9.88
N TYR A 16 -2.18 6.30 -10.89
CA TYR A 16 -3.07 5.35 -11.54
C TYR A 16 -2.93 5.49 -13.06
N ASN A 17 -2.53 4.41 -13.74
CA ASN A 17 -2.41 4.39 -15.19
C ASN A 17 -2.59 2.97 -15.75
N ASN A 18 -3.14 2.85 -16.96
CA ASN A 18 -3.32 1.57 -17.67
C ASN A 18 -3.98 0.47 -16.83
N GLY A 19 -4.97 0.82 -16.00
CA GLY A 19 -5.66 -0.13 -15.12
C GLY A 19 -4.82 -0.62 -13.94
N VAL A 20 -3.66 -0.01 -13.66
CA VAL A 20 -2.79 -0.36 -12.53
C VAL A 20 -2.57 0.86 -11.64
N PHE A 21 -3.03 0.80 -10.40
CA PHE A 21 -2.74 1.84 -9.42
C PHE A 21 -1.56 1.46 -8.53
N HIS A 22 -0.92 2.48 -7.97
CA HIS A 22 0.30 2.36 -7.21
C HIS A 22 0.07 2.97 -5.84
N LEU A 23 0.26 2.18 -4.79
CA LEU A 23 0.12 2.62 -3.40
C LEU A 23 1.47 2.64 -2.70
N GLU A 24 1.70 3.69 -1.95
CA GLU A 24 2.66 3.67 -0.85
C GLU A 24 1.93 3.26 0.42
N VAL A 25 2.48 2.31 1.17
CA VAL A 25 1.91 1.81 2.42
C VAL A 25 2.98 1.90 3.50
N VAL A 26 2.62 2.51 4.61
CA VAL A 26 3.45 2.68 5.78
C VAL A 26 2.89 1.76 6.86
N ILE A 27 3.72 0.82 7.31
CA ILE A 27 3.43 -0.10 8.41
C ILE A 27 3.97 0.52 9.69
N GLY A 28 3.09 0.70 10.67
CA GLY A 28 3.39 1.18 12.01
C GLY A 28 3.03 0.14 13.09
N ARG A 29 3.20 0.53 14.35
CA ARG A 29 3.34 -0.39 15.51
C ARG A 29 2.18 -1.36 15.76
N LYS A 30 0.98 -1.05 15.28
CA LYS A 30 -0.21 -1.88 15.53
C LYS A 30 -0.40 -3.01 14.52
N TRP A 31 0.41 -3.05 13.46
CA TRP A 31 0.29 -4.07 12.42
C TRP A 31 1.32 -5.18 12.63
N GLU A 32 0.83 -6.39 12.86
CA GLU A 32 1.65 -7.57 13.20
C GLU A 32 1.75 -8.60 12.06
N LYS A 33 0.96 -8.44 10.99
CA LYS A 33 0.95 -9.39 9.86
C LYS A 33 2.10 -9.12 8.87
N ASN A 34 2.37 -10.08 8.00
CA ASN A 34 3.41 -9.95 6.98
C ASN A 34 3.08 -8.90 5.89
N TYR A 35 4.10 -8.53 5.11
CA TYR A 35 3.99 -7.54 4.03
C TYR A 35 2.98 -7.89 2.94
N SER A 36 2.81 -9.18 2.62
CA SER A 36 1.83 -9.61 1.62
C SER A 36 0.40 -9.38 2.10
N ALA A 37 0.13 -9.62 3.38
CA ALA A 37 -1.17 -9.34 4.00
C ALA A 37 -1.45 -7.83 4.00
N ALA A 38 -0.47 -7.00 4.38
CA ALA A 38 -0.62 -5.54 4.36
C ALA A 38 -0.91 -5.02 2.95
N ALA A 39 -0.16 -5.52 1.95
CA ALA A 39 -0.37 -5.15 0.56
C ALA A 39 -1.75 -5.55 0.04
N ALA A 40 -2.19 -6.78 0.33
CA ALA A 40 -3.51 -7.25 -0.10
C ALA A 40 -4.64 -6.44 0.54
N GLU A 41 -4.61 -6.25 1.87
CA GLU A 41 -5.66 -5.50 2.58
C GLU A 41 -5.76 -4.07 2.07
N MET A 42 -4.63 -3.37 1.91
CA MET A 42 -4.65 -2.00 1.39
C MET A 42 -5.09 -1.94 -0.07
N ALA A 43 -4.59 -2.84 -0.92
CA ALA A 43 -4.96 -2.87 -2.33
C ALA A 43 -6.48 -3.11 -2.52
N TYR A 44 -7.05 -4.09 -1.84
CA TYR A 44 -8.49 -4.37 -1.92
C TYR A 44 -9.32 -3.25 -1.29
N CYS A 45 -8.88 -2.67 -0.17
CA CYS A 45 -9.57 -1.53 0.43
C CYS A 45 -9.67 -0.36 -0.57
N TRP A 46 -8.54 0.05 -1.16
CA TRP A 46 -8.52 1.15 -2.12
C TRP A 46 -9.42 0.88 -3.33
N LYS A 47 -9.39 -0.34 -3.87
CA LYS A 47 -10.24 -0.72 -4.99
C LYS A 47 -11.74 -0.69 -4.65
N GLN A 48 -12.12 -1.06 -3.42
CA GLN A 48 -13.53 -1.11 -3.01
C GLN A 48 -14.09 0.24 -2.57
N THR A 49 -13.26 1.13 -2.04
CA THR A 49 -13.71 2.42 -1.49
C THR A 49 -13.66 3.58 -2.48
N ASN A 50 -12.89 3.44 -3.57
CA ASN A 50 -12.69 4.51 -4.56
C ASN A 50 -13.24 4.06 -5.90
N GLU A 51 -14.33 4.70 -6.34
CA GLU A 51 -15.04 4.31 -7.56
C GLU A 51 -14.14 4.33 -8.80
N GLU A 52 -13.21 5.28 -8.87
CA GLU A 52 -12.25 5.43 -9.97
C GLU A 52 -11.28 4.25 -10.11
N LEU A 53 -11.08 3.49 -9.03
CA LEU A 53 -10.20 2.31 -9.00
C LEU A 53 -10.94 0.99 -9.23
N THR A 54 -12.27 1.02 -9.36
CA THR A 54 -13.10 -0.18 -9.56
C THR A 54 -12.64 -0.98 -10.79
N GLY A 55 -12.31 -0.27 -11.88
CA GLY A 55 -11.82 -0.84 -13.13
C GLY A 55 -10.35 -1.30 -13.13
N ALA A 56 -9.62 -1.11 -12.02
CA ALA A 56 -8.23 -1.50 -11.96
C ALA A 56 -8.05 -3.03 -11.97
N ILE A 57 -7.16 -3.52 -12.83
CA ILE A 57 -6.83 -4.95 -12.93
C ILE A 57 -5.78 -5.38 -11.90
N ALA A 58 -4.94 -4.43 -11.46
CA ALA A 58 -3.84 -4.70 -10.54
C ALA A 58 -3.50 -3.49 -9.67
N CYS A 59 -2.74 -3.75 -8.61
CA CYS A 59 -2.15 -2.73 -7.74
C CYS A 59 -0.68 -3.07 -7.45
N LYS A 60 0.21 -2.08 -7.55
CA LYS A 60 1.58 -2.17 -7.05
C LYS A 60 1.68 -1.46 -5.71
N VAL A 61 2.13 -2.16 -4.68
CA VAL A 61 2.25 -1.65 -3.32
C VAL A 61 3.73 -1.53 -2.95
N TYR A 62 4.13 -0.32 -2.56
CA TYR A 62 5.45 0.00 -2.04
C TYR A 62 5.35 0.16 -0.53
N ILE A 63 6.11 -0.62 0.22
CA ILE A 63 5.96 -0.74 1.67
C ILE A 63 7.13 -0.07 2.37
N ILE A 64 6.82 0.77 3.35
CA ILE A 64 7.74 1.33 4.33
C ILE A 64 7.37 0.74 5.69
N ASP A 65 8.31 0.07 6.35
CA ASP A 65 8.11 -0.58 7.64
C ASP A 65 8.81 0.20 8.75
N THR A 66 8.03 1.01 9.46
CA THR A 66 8.52 1.79 10.60
C THR A 66 8.63 0.97 11.89
N ASN A 67 8.17 -0.28 11.91
CA ASN A 67 8.41 -1.19 13.05
C ASN A 67 9.80 -1.78 12.96
N LYS A 68 10.17 -2.29 11.78
CA LYS A 68 11.50 -2.86 11.54
C LYS A 68 12.58 -1.78 11.48
N ASN A 69 12.24 -0.61 10.96
CA ASN A 69 13.15 0.52 10.81
C ASN A 69 12.56 1.80 11.44
N PRO A 70 12.57 1.95 12.78
CA PRO A 70 11.94 3.07 13.46
C PRO A 70 12.43 4.45 13.04
N TYR A 71 13.70 4.57 12.63
CA TYR A 71 14.27 5.81 12.13
C TYR A 71 13.57 6.34 10.87
N LYS A 72 12.92 5.47 10.07
CA LYS A 72 12.18 5.89 8.88
C LYS A 72 11.00 6.78 9.22
N HIS A 73 10.43 6.66 10.42
CA HIS A 73 9.41 7.59 10.89
C HIS A 73 9.95 9.03 10.97
N LEU A 74 11.22 9.21 11.36
CA LEU A 74 11.84 10.54 11.40
C LEU A 74 12.13 11.05 9.99
N LEU A 75 12.65 10.20 9.11
CA LEU A 75 12.94 10.55 7.71
C LEU A 75 11.68 10.92 6.93
N MET A 76 10.56 10.24 7.19
CA MET A 76 9.27 10.59 6.56
C MET A 76 8.75 11.96 6.95
N ASN A 77 9.20 12.51 8.09
CA ASN A 77 8.85 13.87 8.55
C ASN A 77 9.89 14.91 8.11
N SER A 78 10.95 14.51 7.40
CA SER A 78 11.88 15.42 6.75
C SER A 78 11.69 15.39 5.23
N ASP A 79 12.29 16.34 4.51
CA ASP A 79 12.31 16.35 3.03
C ASP A 79 13.24 15.28 2.43
N VAL A 80 13.50 14.19 3.16
CA VAL A 80 14.37 13.10 2.73
C VAL A 80 13.53 11.98 2.14
N GLU A 81 13.90 11.53 0.95
CA GLU A 81 13.25 10.38 0.31
C GLU A 81 13.51 9.10 1.13
N VAL A 82 12.43 8.39 1.49
CA VAL A 82 12.51 7.17 2.30
C VAL A 82 12.47 5.94 1.42
N GLU A 83 13.45 5.07 1.58
CA GLU A 83 13.50 3.83 0.82
C GLU A 83 12.42 2.82 1.22
N TYR A 84 11.90 2.11 0.22
CA TYR A 84 10.91 1.04 0.40
C TYR A 84 11.55 -0.25 0.91
N ASP A 85 11.00 -0.82 1.97
CA ASP A 85 11.39 -2.12 2.54
C ASP A 85 10.92 -3.31 1.68
N ALA A 86 9.78 -3.15 0.99
CA ALA A 86 9.27 -4.18 0.10
C ALA A 86 8.42 -3.59 -1.04
N ARG A 87 8.29 -4.38 -2.11
CA ARG A 87 7.41 -4.09 -3.24
C ARG A 87 6.56 -5.34 -3.51
N LYS A 88 5.24 -5.18 -3.58
CA LYS A 88 4.28 -6.27 -3.81
C LYS A 88 3.36 -5.92 -4.96
N GLY A 89 3.03 -6.92 -5.78
CA GLY A 89 2.00 -6.80 -6.82
C GLY A 89 0.76 -7.57 -6.40
N ILE A 90 -0.40 -6.93 -6.50
CA ILE A 90 -1.71 -7.53 -6.23
C ILE A 90 -2.48 -7.56 -7.55
N LEU A 91 -2.99 -8.73 -7.92
CA LEU A 91 -3.89 -8.91 -9.04
C LEU A 91 -5.31 -9.07 -8.49
N PHE A 92 -6.27 -8.34 -9.07
CA PHE A 92 -7.65 -8.35 -8.59
C PHE A 92 -8.54 -9.39 -9.31
N TYR A 93 -7.93 -10.36 -10.00
CA TYR A 93 -8.65 -11.37 -10.76
C TYR A 93 -9.37 -12.40 -9.86
N ARG A 94 -10.67 -12.56 -10.08
CA ARG A 94 -11.44 -13.78 -9.81
C ARG A 94 -11.81 -14.40 -11.17
N GLN A 95 -11.19 -15.53 -11.54
CA GLN A 95 -11.64 -16.48 -12.59
C GLN A 95 -11.21 -16.40 -14.08
N HIS A 96 -10.07 -15.81 -14.52
CA HIS A 96 -9.63 -15.95 -15.93
C HIS A 96 -8.20 -16.46 -16.09
N LEU A 97 -7.98 -17.72 -15.71
CA LEU A 97 -7.07 -18.59 -16.45
C LEU A 97 -7.99 -19.59 -17.15
N ASN A 98 -8.29 -19.33 -18.43
CA ASN A 98 -8.98 -20.29 -19.30
C ASN A 98 -8.06 -21.48 -19.58
#